data_AF-A0A2M7NBB1-F1
#
_entry.id   AF-A0A2M7NBB1-F1
#
_cell.length_a   1.000
_cell.length_b   1.000
_cell.length_c   1.000
_cell.angle_alpha   90.00
_cell.angle_beta   90.00
_cell.angle_gamma   90.00
#
_symmetry.space_group_name_H-M   'P 1'
#
loop_
_entity.id
_entity.type
_entity.pdbx_description
1 polymer ?
#
loop_
_entity_poly.entity_id
_entity_poly.type
_entity_poly.pdbx_seq_one_letter_code
_entity_poly.pdbx_strand_id
1 'polypeptide(L)'
;CKKAGRKTKIVAHKLHIRYVETGIDNYISGKYPQKGCLVGYVLQGEPKNIINKINAYLCNKQRTTEQLKVASSTIYNLKFCYQSAHDNGIYLKHFLLKFSA
;
A
#
# COMPACT_ATOMS: atom_id res chain seq x y z
N CYS A 1 8.96 -31.37 23.59
CA CYS A 1 8.75 -29.93 23.85
C CYS A 1 8.04 -29.27 22.67
N LYS A 2 6.74 -28.97 22.77
CA LYS A 2 6.00 -28.24 21.72
C LYS A 2 6.46 -26.79 21.72
N LYS A 3 7.17 -26.34 20.67
CA LYS A 3 7.44 -24.91 20.46
C LYS A 3 6.10 -24.25 20.15
N ALA A 4 5.49 -23.62 21.17
CA ALA A 4 4.33 -22.77 21.00
C ALA A 4 4.61 -21.77 19.87
N GLY A 5 3.72 -21.71 18.88
CA GLY A 5 3.86 -20.89 17.68
C GLY A 5 4.13 -19.44 18.06
N ARG A 6 5.37 -18.99 17.86
CA ARG A 6 5.77 -17.61 18.07
C ARG A 6 5.11 -16.78 16.98
N LYS A 7 3.89 -16.29 17.24
CA LYS A 7 3.27 -15.24 16.42
C LYS A 7 4.15 -14.00 16.56
N THR A 8 5.08 -13.79 15.63
CA THR A 8 5.87 -12.57 15.58
C THR A 8 4.89 -11.41 15.45
N LYS A 9 4.80 -10.57 16.49
CA LYS A 9 3.93 -9.40 16.50
C LYS A 9 4.51 -8.38 15.52
N ILE A 10 4.18 -8.51 14.24
CA ILE A 10 4.59 -7.53 13.23
C ILE A 10 3.82 -6.25 13.54
N VAL A 11 4.56 -5.17 13.78
CA VAL A 11 3.96 -3.87 14.08
C VAL A 11 3.39 -3.30 12.77
N ALA A 12 2.07 -3.07 12.73
CA ALA A 12 1.39 -2.55 11.54
C ALA A 12 2.01 -1.26 11.00
N HIS A 13 2.46 -0.36 11.89
CA HIS A 13 3.16 0.87 11.51
C HIS A 13 4.41 0.60 10.65
N LYS A 14 5.21 -0.43 11.00
CA LYS A 14 6.39 -0.80 10.21
C LYS A 14 6.02 -1.29 8.81
N LEU A 15 4.86 -1.94 8.66
CA LEU A 15 4.37 -2.38 7.35
C LEU A 15 3.90 -1.19 6.50
N HIS A 16 3.25 -0.18 7.09
CA HIS A 16 2.87 1.03 6.37
C HIS A 16 4.10 1.79 5.88
N ILE A 17 5.12 1.95 6.74
CA ILE A 17 6.40 2.57 6.36
C ILE A 17 7.04 1.80 5.20
N ARG A 18 7.18 0.47 5.33
CA ARG A 18 7.77 -0.38 4.29
C ARG A 18 6.99 -0.31 2.98
N TYR A 19 5.66 -0.19 3.02
CA TYR A 19 4.84 -0.02 1.82
C TYR A 19 5.26 1.22 1.02
N VAL A 20 5.57 2.32 1.71
CA VAL A 20 6.06 3.56 1.08
C VAL A 20 7.53 3.43 0.70
N GLU A 21 8.42 3.23 1.68
CA GLU A 21 9.87 3.33 1.48
C GLU A 21 10.45 2.21 0.61
N THR A 22 9.80 1.04 0.58
CA THR A 22 10.26 -0.10 -0.20
C THR A 22 9.31 -0.46 -1.34
N GLY A 23 8.02 -0.16 -1.24
CA GLY A 23 7.08 -0.39 -2.33
C GLY A 23 7.10 0.75 -3.32
N ILE A 24 6.58 1.90 -2.89
CA ILE A 24 6.40 3.10 -3.70
C ILE A 24 7.76 3.62 -4.20
N ASP A 25 8.70 3.84 -3.28
CA ASP A 25 9.97 4.49 -3.63
C ASP A 25 10.81 3.64 -4.61
N ASN A 26 10.83 2.32 -4.44
CA ASN A 26 11.51 1.42 -5.40
C ASN A 26 10.82 1.40 -6.76
N TYR A 27 9.48 1.54 -6.81
CA TYR A 27 8.78 1.64 -8.08
C TYR A 27 9.13 2.93 -8.81
N ILE A 28 9.09 4.06 -8.09
CA ILE A 28 9.46 5.38 -8.63
C ILE A 28 10.92 5.41 -9.07
N SER A 29 11.82 4.76 -8.32
CA SER A 29 13.25 4.69 -8.64
C SER A 29 13.58 3.81 -9.85
N GLY A 30 12.58 3.18 -10.47
CA GLY A 30 12.78 2.29 -11.63
C GLY A 30 13.38 0.93 -11.28
N LYS A 31 13.41 0.54 -10.00
CA LYS A 31 13.88 -0.79 -9.58
C LYS A 31 12.97 -1.91 -10.10
N TYR A 32 11.70 -1.59 -10.32
CA TYR A 32 10.71 -2.49 -10.92
C TYR A 32 10.38 -2.06 -12.35
N PRO A 33 9.95 -3.00 -13.22
CA PRO A 33 9.44 -2.67 -14.53
C PRO A 33 8.30 -1.64 -14.47
N GLN A 34 8.33 -0.69 -15.40
CA GLN A 34 7.30 0.33 -15.54
C GLN A 34 6.00 -0.27 -16.07
N LYS A 35 4.87 0.42 -15.82
CA LYS A 35 3.48 -0.04 -16.12
C LYS A 35 2.95 -1.15 -15.19
N GLY A 36 3.51 -1.24 -13.99
CA GLY A 36 3.05 -2.16 -12.94
C GLY A 36 2.02 -1.55 -11.98
N CYS A 37 1.74 -2.27 -10.89
CA CYS A 37 0.93 -1.82 -9.77
C CYS A 37 1.47 -2.39 -8.46
N LEU A 38 1.10 -1.79 -7.33
CA LEU A 38 1.37 -2.35 -6.00
C LEU A 38 0.14 -3.09 -5.48
N VAL A 39 0.33 -4.36 -5.10
CA VAL A 39 -0.72 -5.18 -4.51
C VAL A 39 -0.38 -5.48 -3.06
N GLY A 40 -1.32 -5.20 -2.15
CA GLY A 40 -1.21 -5.50 -0.73
C GLY A 40 -2.30 -6.47 -0.29
N TYR A 41 -1.94 -7.47 0.52
CA TYR A 41 -2.87 -8.40 1.14
C TYR A 41 -3.26 -7.89 2.53
N VAL A 42 -4.56 -7.73 2.77
CA VAL A 42 -5.08 -7.29 4.05
C VAL A 42 -5.40 -8.51 4.90
N LEU A 43 -4.49 -8.81 5.83
CA LEU A 43 -4.67 -9.90 6.79
C LEU A 43 -5.65 -9.52 7.92
N GLN A 44 -5.60 -8.25 8.36
CA GLN A 44 -6.45 -7.72 9.43
C GLN A 44 -6.71 -6.23 9.22
N GLY A 45 -7.90 -5.77 9.63
CA GLY A 45 -8.32 -4.38 9.57
C GLY A 45 -9.09 -4.01 8.29
N GLU A 46 -9.49 -2.74 8.22
CA GLU A 46 -10.18 -2.19 7.05
C GLU A 46 -9.20 -1.53 6.07
N PRO A 47 -9.29 -1.82 4.76
CA PRO A 47 -8.42 -1.22 3.74
C PRO A 47 -8.40 0.31 3.78
N LYS A 48 -9.58 0.92 3.98
CA LYS A 48 -9.70 2.39 4.12
C LYS A 48 -8.85 2.94 5.28
N ASN A 49 -8.82 2.25 6.42
CA ASN A 49 -8.03 2.66 7.57
C ASN A 49 -6.53 2.50 7.32
N ILE A 50 -6.13 1.45 6.62
CA ILE A 50 -4.73 1.22 6.21
C ILE A 50 -4.25 2.37 5.30
N ILE A 51 -5.04 2.72 4.28
CA ILE A 51 -4.75 3.85 3.39
C ILE A 51 -4.67 5.17 4.17
N ASN A 52 -5.59 5.43 5.09
CA ASN A 52 -5.52 6.63 5.93
C ASN A 52 -4.21 6.71 6.73
N LYS A 53 -3.72 5.57 7.25
CA LYS A 53 -2.43 5.52 7.97
C LYS A 53 -1.23 5.71 7.04
N ILE A 54 -1.28 5.19 5.82
CA ILE A 54 -0.25 5.42 4.79
C ILE A 54 -0.24 6.90 4.38
N ASN A 55 -1.41 7.50 4.10
CA ASN A 55 -1.51 8.91 3.75
C ASN A 55 -1.06 9.82 4.89
N ALA A 56 -1.38 9.49 6.15
CA ALA A 56 -0.85 10.22 7.30
C ALA A 56 0.69 10.16 7.37
N TYR A 57 1.29 9.00 7.05
CA TYR A 57 2.74 8.87 6.96
C TYR A 57 3.33 9.76 5.85
N LEU A 58 2.72 9.76 4.67
CA LEU A 58 3.12 10.62 3.54
C LEU A 58 3.02 12.11 3.88
N CYS A 59 1.92 12.54 4.50
CA CYS A 59 1.76 13.91 5.00
C CYS A 59 2.86 14.31 5.97
N ASN A 60 3.19 13.44 6.93
CA ASN A 60 4.26 13.69 7.90
C ASN A 60 5.64 13.79 7.24
N LYS A 61 5.81 13.21 6.05
CA LYS A 61 7.02 13.32 5.22
C LYS A 61 6.93 14.46 4.20
N GLN A 62 5.92 15.33 4.28
CA GLN A 62 5.65 16.42 3.33
C GLN A 62 5.39 15.95 1.89
N ARG A 63 5.05 14.67 1.69
CA ARG A 63 4.74 14.05 0.39
C ARG A 63 3.23 14.08 0.11
N THR A 64 2.62 15.25 0.23
CA THR A 64 1.15 15.41 0.17
C THR A 64 0.58 15.15 -1.22
N THR A 65 1.37 15.37 -2.27
CA THR A 65 1.02 15.09 -3.67
C THR A 65 0.88 13.59 -3.95
N GLU A 66 1.63 12.77 -3.22
CA GLU A 66 1.73 11.32 -3.39
C GLU A 66 0.66 10.52 -2.64
N GLN A 67 -0.30 11.20 -2.01
CA GLN A 67 -1.36 10.53 -1.27
C GLN A 67 -2.18 9.59 -2.18
N LEU A 68 -2.52 8.43 -1.62
CA LEU A 68 -3.33 7.42 -2.29
C LEU A 68 -4.79 7.87 -2.25
N LYS A 69 -5.35 8.17 -3.42
CA LYS A 69 -6.75 8.57 -3.62
C LYS A 69 -7.55 7.41 -4.20
N VAL A 70 -8.84 7.33 -3.88
CA VAL A 70 -9.72 6.30 -4.45
C VAL A 70 -9.71 6.41 -5.97
N ALA A 71 -9.55 5.29 -6.66
CA ALA A 71 -9.54 5.21 -8.11
C ALA A 71 -10.54 4.15 -8.60
N SER A 72 -11.07 4.33 -9.80
CA SER A 72 -11.83 3.27 -10.46
C SER A 72 -10.88 2.16 -10.95
N SER A 73 -11.36 0.92 -10.94
CA SER A 73 -10.65 -0.22 -11.50
C SER A 73 -11.45 -0.78 -12.67
N THR A 74 -10.75 -1.22 -13.72
CA THR A 74 -11.34 -2.00 -14.81
C THR A 74 -11.53 -3.46 -14.43
N ILE A 75 -10.91 -3.90 -13.32
CA ILE A 75 -11.03 -5.27 -12.82
C ILE A 75 -12.36 -5.41 -12.07
N TYR A 76 -13.21 -6.30 -12.58
CA TYR A 76 -14.52 -6.57 -11.99
C TYR A 76 -14.40 -6.99 -10.53
N ASN A 77 -15.30 -6.47 -9.68
CA ASN A 77 -15.34 -6.71 -8.22
C ASN A 77 -14.12 -6.27 -7.40
N LEU A 78 -13.16 -5.54 -7.97
CA LEU A 78 -12.03 -5.02 -7.20
C LEU A 78 -12.41 -3.74 -6.44
N LYS A 79 -12.81 -3.89 -5.18
CA LYS A 79 -13.36 -2.81 -4.36
C LYS A 79 -12.36 -1.76 -3.87
N PHE A 80 -11.13 -2.18 -3.56
CA PHE A 80 -10.14 -1.34 -2.88
C PHE A 80 -9.01 -0.97 -3.85
N CYS A 81 -9.32 -0.03 -4.75
CA CYS A 81 -8.42 0.52 -5.74
C CYS A 81 -8.07 1.97 -5.38
N TYR A 82 -6.78 2.27 -5.40
CA TYR A 82 -6.25 3.60 -5.14
C TYR A 82 -5.19 3.98 -6.18
N GLN A 83 -4.95 5.27 -6.33
CA GLN A 83 -3.91 5.81 -7.19
C GLN A 83 -3.16 6.94 -6.48
N SER A 84 -1.84 6.95 -6.58
CA SER A 84 -0.97 8.08 -6.22
C SER A 84 -0.37 8.71 -7.48
N ALA A 85 -0.06 10.00 -7.39
CA ALA A 85 0.66 10.75 -8.41
C ALA A 85 2.03 11.14 -7.87
N HIS A 86 3.06 11.05 -8.71
CA HIS A 86 4.44 11.32 -8.32
C HIS A 86 5.08 12.33 -9.28
N ASP A 87 6.07 13.07 -8.79
CA ASP A 87 6.64 14.26 -9.45
C ASP A 87 7.22 13.99 -10.86
N ASN A 88 7.57 12.74 -11.17
CA ASN A 88 8.05 12.32 -12.49
C ASN A 88 6.92 12.04 -13.50
N GLY A 89 5.69 12.51 -13.23
CA GLY A 89 4.50 12.23 -14.04
C GLY A 89 4.01 10.77 -13.93
N ILE A 90 4.52 10.02 -12.94
CA ILE A 90 4.15 8.62 -12.72
C ILE A 90 2.84 8.56 -11.94
N TYR A 91 1.90 7.76 -12.44
CA TYR A 91 0.69 7.39 -11.72
C TYR A 91 0.77 5.92 -11.32
N LEU A 92 0.77 5.65 -10.01
CA LEU A 92 0.89 4.29 -9.49
C LEU A 92 -0.46 3.81 -8.98
N LYS A 93 -0.92 2.65 -9.47
CA LYS A 93 -2.13 1.99 -8.96
C LYS A 93 -1.79 1.09 -7.78
N HIS A 94 -2.68 1.11 -6.79
CA HIS A 94 -2.59 0.32 -5.57
C HIS A 94 -3.85 -0.50 -5.38
N PHE A 95 -3.70 -1.79 -5.17
CA PHE A 95 -4.79 -2.71 -4.90
C PHE A 95 -4.63 -3.33 -3.52
N LEU A 96 -5.64 -3.19 -2.68
CA LEU A 96 -5.70 -3.87 -1.38
C LEU A 96 -6.67 -5.05 -1.47
N LEU A 97 -6.13 -6.26 -1.46
CA LEU A 97 -6.90 -7.48 -1.50
C LEU A 97 -7.27 -7.89 -0.07
N LYS A 98 -8.54 -7.75 0.27
CA LYS A 98 -9.12 -8.28 1.50
C LYS A 98 -9.96 -9.49 1.13
N PHE A 99 -9.47 -10.66 1.50
CA PHE A 99 -10.20 -11.91 1.33
C PHE A 99 -11.10 -12.10 2.54
N SER A 100 -12.39 -12.36 2.31
CA SER A 100 -13.26 -12.93 3.33
C SER A 100 -12.86 -14.40 3.53
N ALA A 101 -12.81 -14.82 4.79
CA ALA A 101 -12.86 -16.23 5.13
C ALA A 101 -14.30 -16.74 5.02
#